data_AF-A0A920QMG5-F1
#
_entry.id   AF-A0A920QMG5-F1
#
_cell.length_a   1.000
_cell.length_b   1.000
_cell.length_c   1.000
_cell.angle_alpha   90.00
_cell.angle_beta   90.00
_cell.angle_gamma   90.00
#
_symmetry.space_group_name_H-M   'P 1'
#
loop_
_entity.id
_entity.type
_entity.pdbx_description
1 polymer ?
#
loop_
_entity_poly.entity_id
_entity_poly.type
_entity_poly.pdbx_seq_one_letter_code
_entity_poly.pdbx_strand_id
1 'polypeptide(L)'
;MYLFDLWFIKVSLIDIIDLILVTWLFYKVYKYFHETRAGQMLLGLVILLIASVLFNSIGLSASSWVVNQFQTVWVVAFVILFQPEIRRLLIYVGQTGFFRRIFQIGSSRTIEAIVEASVQLTNNKWGALIVIQRETGLSHIKKQVQS
;
A
#
# COMPACT_ATOMS: atom_id res chain seq x y z
N MET A 1 -37.06 1.88 19.81
CA MET A 1 -38.35 1.49 19.20
C MET A 1 -38.05 0.32 18.28
N TYR A 2 -38.51 -0.88 18.64
CA TYR A 2 -38.24 -2.12 17.88
C TYR A 2 -39.19 -2.20 16.68
N LEU A 3 -38.67 -2.53 15.50
CA LEU A 3 -39.46 -2.45 14.26
C LEU A 3 -40.08 -3.80 13.83
N PHE A 4 -39.43 -4.93 14.15
CA PHE A 4 -39.92 -6.28 13.85
C PHE A 4 -39.31 -7.30 14.84
N ASP A 5 -40.14 -8.20 15.38
CA ASP A 5 -39.73 -9.41 16.12
C ASP A 5 -39.85 -10.62 15.18
N LEU A 6 -38.76 -11.00 14.52
CA LEU A 6 -38.68 -12.24 13.74
C LEU A 6 -38.06 -13.33 14.62
N TRP A 7 -38.93 -14.09 15.30
CA TRP A 7 -38.77 -15.39 15.99
C TRP A 7 -37.60 -15.56 16.99
N PHE A 8 -36.44 -14.91 16.86
CA PHE A 8 -35.33 -14.87 17.84
C PHE A 8 -34.44 -13.61 17.79
N ILE A 9 -34.68 -12.62 16.92
CA ILE A 9 -33.82 -11.42 16.80
C ILE A 9 -34.65 -10.15 16.92
N LYS A 10 -34.38 -9.37 17.97
CA LYS A 10 -34.93 -8.03 18.18
C LYS A 10 -34.15 -7.04 17.31
N VAL A 11 -34.72 -6.63 16.18
CA VAL A 11 -34.08 -5.66 15.29
C VAL A 11 -34.50 -4.24 15.68
N SER A 12 -33.54 -3.48 16.19
CA SER A 12 -33.66 -2.06 16.49
C SER A 12 -33.40 -1.22 15.24
N LEU A 13 -33.95 -0.01 15.18
CA LEU A 13 -33.61 0.99 14.15
C LEU A 13 -32.10 1.26 14.07
N ILE A 14 -31.41 1.16 15.21
CA ILE A 14 -29.96 1.32 15.29
C ILE A 14 -29.25 0.20 14.55
N ASP A 15 -29.74 -1.05 14.63
CA ASP A 15 -29.14 -2.20 13.96
C ASP A 15 -29.26 -2.08 12.44
N ILE A 16 -30.37 -1.49 11.95
CA ILE A 16 -30.56 -1.21 10.51
C ILE A 16 -29.56 -0.16 10.03
N ILE A 17 -29.40 0.94 10.79
CA ILE A 17 -28.44 1.99 10.45
C ILE A 17 -27.02 1.45 10.47
N ASP A 18 -26.67 0.65 11.48
CA ASP A 18 -25.36 0.01 11.60
C ASP A 18 -25.09 -0.95 10.44
N LEU A 19 -26.05 -1.82 10.09
CA LEU A 19 -25.92 -2.73 8.96
C LEU A 19 -25.69 -1.99 7.63
N ILE A 20 -26.41 -0.88 7.40
CA ILE A 20 -26.22 -0.04 6.20
C ILE A 20 -24.82 0.57 6.21
N LEU A 21 -24.37 1.11 7.34
CA LEU A 21 -23.06 1.76 7.48
C LEU A 21 -21.94 0.75 7.26
N VAL A 22 -22.00 -0.41 7.93
CA VAL A 22 -21.05 -1.52 7.78
C VAL A 22 -21.03 -1.99 6.33
N THR A 23 -22.19 -2.22 5.71
CA THR A 23 -22.28 -2.65 4.31
C THR A 23 -21.68 -1.62 3.35
N TRP A 24 -21.96 -0.33 3.55
CA TRP A 24 -21.36 0.75 2.74
C TRP A 24 -19.85 0.82 2.90
N LEU A 25 -19.34 0.66 4.12
CA LEU A 25 -17.91 0.64 4.42
C LEU A 25 -17.21 -0.56 3.76
N PHE A 26 -17.76 -1.77 3.91
CA PHE A 26 -17.25 -2.97 3.25
C PHE A 26 -17.28 -2.83 1.72
N TYR A 27 -18.35 -2.29 1.15
CA TYR A 27 -18.44 -2.03 -0.28
C TYR A 27 -17.34 -1.08 -0.77
N LYS A 28 -17.09 -0.01 -0.02
CA LYS A 28 -16.04 0.96 -0.35
C LYS A 28 -14.66 0.31 -0.30
N VAL A 29 -14.37 -0.46 0.74
CA VAL A 29 -13.12 -1.24 0.87
C VAL A 29 -12.98 -2.21 -0.29
N TYR A 30 -14.02 -3.01 -0.59
CA TYR A 30 -14.03 -3.93 -1.71
C TYR A 30 -13.68 -3.23 -3.03
N LYS A 31 -14.31 -2.07 -3.31
CA LYS A 31 -14.04 -1.30 -4.53
C LYS A 31 -12.57 -0.86 -4.64
N TYR A 32 -11.98 -0.41 -3.53
CA TYR A 32 -10.55 -0.04 -3.50
C TYR A 32 -9.63 -1.23 -3.79
N PHE A 33 -9.90 -2.40 -3.21
CA PHE A 33 -9.06 -3.58 -3.42
C PHE A 33 -9.27 -4.21 -4.80
N HIS A 34 -10.49 -4.24 -5.32
CA HIS A 34 -10.85 -4.91 -6.57
C HIS A 34 -10.10 -4.37 -7.79
N GLU A 35 -9.80 -3.07 -7.79
CA GLU A 35 -9.07 -2.42 -8.88
C GLU A 35 -7.56 -2.72 -8.85
N THR A 36 -7.04 -3.32 -7.78
CA THR A 36 -5.62 -3.62 -7.63
C THR A 36 -5.32 -5.09 -7.93
N ARG A 37 -4.20 -5.35 -8.61
CA ARG A 37 -3.68 -6.72 -8.80
C ARG A 37 -3.52 -7.45 -7.46
N ALA A 38 -3.01 -6.72 -6.46
CA ALA A 38 -2.86 -7.19 -5.08
C ALA A 38 -4.19 -7.61 -4.43
N GLY A 39 -5.26 -6.84 -4.63
CA GLY A 39 -6.57 -7.16 -4.06
C GLY A 39 -7.26 -8.34 -4.74
N GLN A 40 -7.16 -8.46 -6.07
CA GLN A 40 -7.60 -9.67 -6.79
C GLN A 40 -6.87 -10.92 -6.29
N MET A 41 -5.57 -10.77 -6.04
CA MET A 41 -4.75 -11.82 -5.47
C MET A 41 -5.21 -12.23 -4.07
N LEU A 42 -5.42 -11.27 -3.19
CA LEU A 42 -5.90 -11.51 -1.83
C LEU A 42 -7.29 -12.18 -1.83
N LEU A 43 -8.21 -11.74 -2.70
CA LEU A 43 -9.51 -12.39 -2.87
C LEU A 43 -9.37 -13.86 -3.30
N GLY A 44 -8.48 -14.15 -4.25
CA GLY A 44 -8.18 -15.53 -4.67
C GLY A 44 -7.69 -16.41 -3.51
N LEU A 45 -6.81 -15.88 -2.67
CA LEU A 45 -6.33 -16.56 -1.48
C LEU A 45 -7.46 -16.85 -0.49
N VAL A 46 -8.33 -15.88 -0.21
CA VAL A 46 -9.48 -16.05 0.69
C VAL A 46 -10.43 -17.12 0.16
N ILE A 47 -10.72 -17.12 -1.15
CA ILE A 47 -11.55 -18.15 -1.79
C ILE A 47 -10.94 -19.54 -1.62
N LEU A 48 -9.62 -19.68 -1.83
CA LEU A 48 -8.92 -20.95 -1.64
C LEU A 48 -8.96 -21.45 -0.19
N LEU A 49 -8.81 -20.55 0.80
CA LEU A 49 -8.90 -20.92 2.20
C LEU A 49 -10.31 -21.41 2.57
N ILE A 50 -11.35 -20.71 2.11
CA ILE A 50 -12.74 -21.11 2.32
C ILE A 50 -13.02 -22.47 1.66
N ALA A 51 -12.57 -22.66 0.41
CA ALA A 51 -12.73 -23.92 -0.31
C ALA A 51 -12.00 -25.08 0.40
N SER A 52 -10.79 -24.84 0.92
CA SER A 52 -10.03 -25.82 1.69
C SER A 52 -10.80 -26.26 2.94
N VAL A 53 -11.31 -25.31 3.73
CA VAL A 53 -12.11 -25.62 4.93
C VAL A 53 -13.37 -26.40 4.56
N LEU A 54 -14.10 -25.99 3.51
CA LEU A 54 -15.29 -26.68 3.04
C LEU A 54 -14.99 -28.13 2.63
N PHE A 55 -14.00 -28.35 1.77
CA PHE A 55 -13.69 -29.69 1.26
C PHE A 55 -13.10 -30.61 2.33
N ASN A 56 -12.27 -30.08 3.22
CA ASN A 56 -11.76 -30.84 4.37
C ASN A 56 -12.88 -31.22 5.33
N SER A 57 -13.83 -30.31 5.59
CA SER A 57 -14.95 -30.58 6.51
C SER A 57 -15.95 -31.59 5.94
N ILE A 58 -16.17 -31.58 4.62
CA ILE A 58 -17.06 -32.53 3.94
C ILE A 58 -16.37 -33.90 3.72
N GLY A 59 -15.04 -33.98 3.89
CA GLY A 59 -14.27 -35.21 3.71
C GLY A 59 -13.96 -35.54 2.24
N LEU A 60 -13.92 -34.53 1.36
CA LEU A 60 -13.62 -34.72 -0.06
C LEU A 60 -12.10 -34.82 -0.29
N SER A 61 -11.53 -36.01 -0.09
CA SER A 61 -10.08 -36.25 -0.11
C SER A 61 -9.38 -35.85 -1.43
N ALA A 62 -10.01 -36.09 -2.59
CA ALA A 62 -9.41 -35.72 -3.87
C ALA A 62 -9.41 -34.20 -4.08
N SER A 63 -10.54 -33.53 -3.81
CA SER A 63 -10.68 -32.09 -3.97
C SER A 63 -9.84 -31.32 -2.95
N SER A 64 -9.77 -31.79 -1.70
CA SER A 64 -8.92 -31.19 -0.68
C SER A 64 -7.44 -31.33 -1.04
N TRP A 65 -7.01 -32.48 -1.55
CA TRP A 65 -5.65 -32.67 -2.05
C TRP A 65 -5.31 -31.66 -3.16
N VAL A 66 -6.20 -31.47 -4.14
CA VAL A 66 -6.01 -30.47 -5.22
C VAL A 66 -5.92 -29.06 -4.64
N VAL A 67 -6.88 -28.64 -3.82
CA VAL A 67 -6.91 -27.28 -3.26
C VAL A 67 -5.69 -26.99 -2.38
N ASN A 68 -5.25 -27.96 -1.56
CA ASN A 68 -4.05 -27.81 -0.72
C ASN A 68 -2.78 -27.64 -1.56
N GLN A 69 -2.68 -28.35 -2.69
CA GLN A 69 -1.58 -28.18 -3.64
C GLN A 69 -1.60 -26.79 -4.28
N PHE A 70 -2.77 -26.34 -4.74
CA PHE A 70 -2.94 -24.98 -5.27
C PHE A 70 -2.57 -23.92 -4.23
N GLN A 71 -3.05 -24.05 -2.99
CA GLN A 71 -2.75 -23.11 -1.90
C GLN A 71 -1.25 -22.96 -1.66
N THR A 72 -0.48 -24.05 -1.72
CA THR A 72 0.98 -24.02 -1.56
C THR A 72 1.65 -23.16 -2.63
N VAL A 73 1.33 -23.39 -3.91
CA VAL A 73 1.84 -22.59 -5.04
C VAL A 73 1.37 -21.14 -4.92
N TRP A 74 0.12 -20.94 -4.49
CA TRP A 74 -0.49 -19.64 -4.34
C TRP A 74 0.23 -18.76 -3.31
N VAL A 75 0.57 -19.31 -2.14
CA VAL A 75 1.31 -18.57 -1.10
C VAL A 75 2.68 -18.13 -1.62
N VAL A 76 3.40 -19.00 -2.34
CA VAL A 76 4.69 -18.64 -2.93
C VAL A 76 4.53 -17.55 -3.98
N ALA A 77 3.55 -17.68 -4.89
CA ALA A 77 3.25 -16.67 -5.90
C ALA A 77 2.88 -15.33 -5.26
N PHE A 78 2.06 -15.34 -4.20
CA PHE A 78 1.70 -14.15 -3.43
C PHE A 78 2.94 -13.47 -2.86
N VAL A 79 3.83 -14.19 -2.18
CA VAL A 79 5.05 -13.61 -1.60
C VAL A 79 5.93 -12.96 -2.67
N ILE A 80 6.15 -13.65 -3.81
CA ILE A 80 6.96 -13.12 -4.92
C ILE A 80 6.32 -11.85 -5.51
N LEU A 81 5.00 -11.86 -5.69
CA LEU A 81 4.28 -10.75 -6.29
C LEU A 81 4.15 -9.55 -5.36
N PHE A 82 4.07 -9.75 -4.04
CA PHE A 82 3.99 -8.70 -3.02
C PHE A 82 5.34 -8.20 -2.53
N GLN A 83 6.43 -8.91 -2.85
CA GLN A 83 7.79 -8.50 -2.50
C GLN A 83 8.12 -7.05 -2.90
N PRO A 84 7.82 -6.57 -4.13
CA PRO A 84 8.12 -5.19 -4.52
C PRO A 84 7.28 -4.14 -3.79
N GLU A 85 6.02 -4.42 -3.45
CA GLU A 85 5.13 -3.53 -2.70
C GLU A 85 5.62 -3.38 -1.26
N ILE A 86 5.95 -4.49 -0.57
CA ILE A 86 6.51 -4.46 0.78
C ILE A 86 7.82 -3.67 0.78
N ARG A 87 8.70 -3.93 -0.19
CA ARG A 87 9.95 -3.16 -0.36
C ARG A 87 9.66 -1.66 -0.51
N ARG A 88 8.70 -1.29 -1.36
CA ARG A 88 8.33 0.11 -1.60
C ARG A 88 7.77 0.75 -0.33
N LEU A 89 6.87 0.09 0.39
CA LEU A 89 6.33 0.58 1.66
C LEU A 89 7.43 0.80 2.71
N LEU A 90 8.36 -0.14 2.86
CA LEU A 90 9.50 0.00 3.76
C LEU A 90 10.39 1.18 3.38
N ILE A 91 10.63 1.40 2.08
CA ILE A 91 11.36 2.57 1.60
C ILE A 91 10.61 3.87 1.94
N TYR A 92 9.30 3.92 1.72
CA TYR A 92 8.49 5.10 2.07
C TYR A 92 8.53 5.38 3.57
N VAL A 93 8.33 4.36 4.42
CA VAL A 93 8.42 4.50 5.87
C VAL A 93 9.82 4.95 6.29
N GLY A 94 10.89 4.39 5.70
CA GLY A 94 12.27 4.80 5.95
C GLY A 94 12.62 6.21 5.46
N GLN A 95 11.90 6.74 4.45
CA GLN A 95 12.09 8.07 3.89
C GLN A 95 11.21 9.15 4.52
N THR A 96 10.12 8.78 5.22
CA THR A 96 9.30 9.77 5.92
C THR A 96 10.16 10.57 6.89
N GLY A 97 10.16 11.90 6.72
CA GLY A 97 11.12 12.87 7.28
C GLY A 97 11.26 12.95 8.81
N PHE A 98 10.73 11.98 9.57
CA PHE A 98 10.91 11.84 11.01
C PHE A 98 12.40 11.71 11.38
N PHE A 99 13.18 10.93 10.64
CA PHE A 99 14.64 10.83 10.84
C PHE A 99 15.42 12.05 10.33
N ARG A 100 14.94 12.72 9.28
CA ARG A 100 15.60 13.89 8.69
C ARG A 100 15.54 15.11 9.62
N ARG A 101 14.49 15.23 10.44
CA ARG A 101 14.32 16.31 11.43
C ARG A 101 15.32 16.21 12.60
N ILE A 102 15.82 15.01 12.91
CA ILE A 102 16.79 14.77 13.99
C ILE A 102 18.23 15.08 13.54
N PHE A 103 18.55 14.98 12.25
CA PHE A 103 19.91 15.19 11.72
C PHE A 103 20.17 16.58 11.10
N GLN A 104 19.18 17.48 11.08
CA GLN A 104 19.35 18.85 10.56
C GLN A 104 20.00 19.79 11.59
N ILE A 105 21.29 19.60 11.85
CA ILE A 105 22.17 20.62 12.47
C ILE A 105 23.03 21.32 11.38
N GLY A 106 22.97 20.89 10.11
CA GLY A 106 23.82 21.39 9.02
C GLY A 106 23.17 22.29 7.96
N SER A 107 21.90 22.70 8.09
CA SER A 107 21.14 23.30 6.97
C SER A 107 21.52 24.74 6.60
N SER A 108 22.13 25.53 7.50
CA SER A 108 22.43 26.96 7.20
C SER A 108 23.48 27.13 6.11
N ARG A 109 24.60 26.41 6.21
CA ARG A 109 25.75 26.59 5.31
C ARG A 109 25.45 26.22 3.86
N THR A 110 24.64 25.18 3.63
CA THR A 110 24.24 24.79 2.27
C THR A 110 23.31 25.82 1.64
N ILE A 111 22.43 26.42 2.43
CA ILE A 111 21.54 27.49 1.95
C ILE A 111 22.38 28.74 1.61
N GLU A 112 23.30 29.14 2.48
CA GLU A 112 24.23 30.25 2.24
C GLU A 112 25.05 30.05 0.95
N ALA A 113 25.62 28.86 0.74
CA ALA A 113 26.38 28.55 -0.47
C ALA A 113 25.52 28.59 -1.76
N ILE A 114 24.26 28.16 -1.70
CA ILE A 114 23.33 28.25 -2.84
C ILE A 114 23.01 29.71 -3.17
N VAL A 115 22.79 30.54 -2.14
CA VAL A 115 22.52 31.97 -2.29
C VAL A 115 23.73 32.68 -2.90
N GLU A 116 24.93 32.43 -2.38
CA GLU A 116 26.17 33.02 -2.90
C GLU A 116 26.42 32.63 -4.37
N ALA A 117 26.27 31.34 -4.70
CA ALA A 117 26.40 30.85 -6.08
C ALA A 117 25.37 31.51 -7.02
N SER A 118 24.13 31.70 -6.56
CA SER A 118 23.07 32.35 -7.34
C SER A 118 23.39 33.82 -7.64
N VAL A 119 23.98 34.53 -6.67
CA VAL A 119 24.44 35.92 -6.85
C VAL A 119 25.57 36.00 -7.88
N GLN A 120 26.56 35.09 -7.80
CA GLN A 120 27.66 35.05 -8.77
C GLN A 120 27.18 34.73 -10.20
N LEU A 121 26.26 33.77 -10.35
CA LEU A 121 25.67 33.42 -11.65
C LEU A 121 24.92 34.60 -12.28
N THR A 122 24.19 35.36 -11.46
CA THR A 122 23.48 36.57 -11.89
C THR A 122 24.45 37.65 -12.37
N ASN A 123 25.50 37.93 -11.59
CA ASN A 123 26.52 38.94 -11.93
C ASN A 123 27.25 38.60 -13.24
N ASN A 124 27.50 37.31 -13.48
CA ASN A 124 28.18 36.82 -14.68
C ASN A 124 27.24 36.58 -15.87
N LYS A 125 25.93 36.78 -15.70
CA LYS A 125 24.87 36.49 -16.70
C LYS A 125 24.90 35.04 -17.20
N TRP A 126 25.18 34.09 -16.31
CA TRP A 126 25.16 32.66 -16.63
C TRP A 126 23.82 32.03 -16.24
N GLY A 127 23.21 31.30 -17.18
CA GLY A 127 22.03 30.49 -16.90
C GLY A 127 22.42 29.22 -16.15
N ALA A 128 21.69 28.89 -15.09
CA ALA A 128 21.91 27.66 -14.31
C ALA A 128 20.57 27.02 -13.88
N LEU A 129 20.61 25.70 -13.72
CA LEU A 129 19.51 24.92 -13.15
C LEU A 129 20.01 24.23 -11.86
N ILE A 130 19.46 24.63 -10.72
CA ILE A 130 19.81 24.07 -9.42
C ILE A 130 18.73 23.07 -9.02
N VAL A 131 19.10 21.79 -8.85
CA VAL A 131 18.17 20.73 -8.45
C VAL A 131 18.49 20.29 -7.01
N ILE A 132 17.53 20.48 -6.11
CA ILE A 132 17.67 20.09 -4.70
C ILE A 132 16.97 18.74 -4.48
N GLN A 133 17.77 17.71 -4.21
CA GLN A 133 17.24 16.38 -3.89
C GLN A 133 16.47 16.40 -2.56
N ARG A 134 15.24 15.88 -2.57
CA ARG A 134 14.43 15.68 -1.36
C ARG A 134 14.37 14.19 -1.01
N GLU A 135 13.18 13.60 -0.94
CA GLU A 135 12.99 12.22 -0.47
C GLU A 135 13.29 11.19 -1.57
N THR A 136 12.90 11.48 -2.80
CA THR A 136 13.19 10.63 -3.96
C THR A 136 14.61 10.84 -4.47
N GLY A 137 15.36 9.74 -4.64
CA GLY A 137 16.73 9.77 -5.16
C GLY A 137 16.81 10.19 -6.63
N LEU A 138 17.76 11.05 -6.98
CA LEU A 138 17.98 11.53 -8.36
C LEU A 138 18.86 10.60 -9.21
N SER A 139 19.14 9.39 -8.73
CA SER A 139 20.11 8.46 -9.33
C SER A 139 19.83 8.12 -10.79
N HIS A 140 18.54 8.09 -11.17
CA HIS A 140 18.12 7.78 -12.54
C HIS A 140 18.34 8.95 -13.50
N ILE A 141 18.23 10.20 -13.02
CA ILE A 141 18.38 11.42 -13.83
C ILE A 141 19.87 11.74 -14.02
N LYS A 142 20.71 11.51 -13.00
CA LYS A 142 22.14 11.80 -13.06
C LYS A 142 22.88 11.04 -14.17
N LYS A 143 22.46 9.80 -14.48
CA LYS A 143 23.07 8.98 -15.54
C LYS A 143 22.79 9.49 -16.95
N GLN A 144 21.70 10.22 -17.16
CA GLN A 144 21.22 10.62 -18.48
C GLN A 144 21.82 11.96 -18.96
N VAL A 145 22.42 12.73 -18.05
CA VAL A 145 23.04 14.04 -18.34
C VAL A 145 24.55 13.91 -18.60
N GLN A 146 25.18 12.79 -18.25
CA GLN A 146 26.61 12.54 -18.44
C GLN A 146 26.94 11.73 -19.71
N SER A 147 25.94 11.42 -20.54
CA SER A 147 26.04 10.70 -21.83
C SER A 147 25.63 11.62 -22.96
#